data_AF-A0A543GHV9-F1
#
_entry.id   AF-A0A543GHV9-F1
#
_cell.length_a   1.000
_cell.length_b   1.000
_cell.length_c   1.000
_cell.angle_alpha   90.00
_cell.angle_beta   90.00
_cell.angle_gamma   90.00
#
_symmetry.space_group_name_H-M   'P 1'
#
loop_
_entity.id
_entity.type
_entity.pdbx_description
1 polymer ?
#
loop_
_entity_poly.entity_id
_entity_poly.type
_entity_poly.pdbx_seq_one_letter_code
_entity_poly.pdbx_strand_id
1 'polypeptide(L)'
;MQLPEDVIESFASLDSARLTRMDERARVEQLEARQALLDYVEALWQDVRRSGEKPDVGDKYHALALFREMTRSMTAVAFDAVYNRQTP
;
A
#
# COMPACT_ATOMS: atom_id res chain seq x y z
N MET A 1 14.94 6.46 -11.36
CA MET A 1 14.24 5.34 -12.04
C MET A 1 12.78 5.41 -11.61
N GLN A 2 11.82 5.68 -12.51
CA GLN A 2 10.41 5.49 -12.17
C GLN A 2 10.20 3.99 -11.99
N LEU A 3 9.57 3.59 -10.89
CA LEU A 3 9.01 2.24 -10.81
C LEU A 3 8.02 2.16 -11.96
N PRO A 4 8.10 1.14 -12.81
CA PRO A 4 7.16 1.09 -13.90
C PRO A 4 5.79 0.92 -13.22
N GLU A 5 4.86 1.85 -13.48
CA GLU A 5 3.52 1.90 -12.89
C GLU A 5 2.81 0.55 -13.04
N ASP A 6 3.20 -0.20 -14.08
CA ASP A 6 2.83 -1.58 -14.38
C ASP A 6 2.95 -2.53 -13.18
N VAL A 7 3.97 -2.39 -12.31
CA VAL A 7 4.18 -3.29 -11.17
C VAL A 7 3.13 -3.04 -10.09
N ILE A 8 2.87 -1.78 -9.74
CA ILE A 8 1.90 -1.41 -8.71
C ILE A 8 0.50 -1.79 -9.18
N GLU A 9 0.16 -1.46 -10.43
CA GLU A 9 -1.13 -1.80 -11.03
C GLU A 9 -1.35 -3.31 -11.14
N SER A 10 -0.34 -4.06 -11.62
CA SER A 10 -0.42 -5.51 -11.72
C SER A 10 -0.60 -6.16 -10.36
N PHE A 11 0.12 -5.69 -9.34
CA PHE A 11 -0.02 -6.21 -7.99
C PHE A 11 -1.39 -5.88 -7.38
N ALA A 12 -1.86 -4.64 -7.54
CA ALA A 12 -3.17 -4.19 -7.07
C ALA A 12 -4.32 -5.02 -7.70
N SER A 13 -4.21 -5.35 -8.99
CA SER A 13 -5.16 -6.21 -9.69
C SER A 13 -5.23 -7.61 -9.08
N LEU A 14 -4.08 -8.24 -8.84
CA LEU A 14 -4.01 -9.56 -8.19
C LEU A 14 -4.52 -9.53 -6.74
N ASP A 15 -4.19 -8.46 -6.00
CA ASP A 15 -4.65 -8.28 -4.62
C ASP A 15 -6.17 -8.14 -4.54
N SER A 16 -6.74 -7.29 -5.40
CA SER A 16 -8.19 -7.11 -5.52
C SER A 16 -8.90 -8.43 -5.87
N ALA A 17 -8.38 -9.17 -6.86
CA ALA A 17 -8.94 -10.45 -7.26
C ALA A 17 -8.92 -11.51 -6.13
N ARG A 18 -7.97 -11.44 -5.19
CA ARG A 18 -7.95 -12.27 -3.98
C ARG A 18 -9.02 -11.83 -2.97
N LEU A 19 -9.16 -10.53 -2.72
CA LEU A 19 -10.11 -9.98 -1.74
C LEU A 19 -11.58 -10.21 -2.13
N THR A 20 -11.90 -10.26 -3.43
CA THR A 20 -13.26 -10.56 -3.90
C THR A 20 -13.73 -11.96 -3.51
N ARG A 21 -12.80 -12.91 -3.33
CA ARG A 21 -13.08 -14.31 -2.96
C ARG A 21 -13.21 -14.53 -1.46
N MET A 22 -12.94 -13.51 -0.65
CA MET A 22 -12.99 -13.59 0.81
C MET A 22 -14.39 -13.32 1.34
N ASP A 23 -14.68 -13.85 2.53
CA ASP A 23 -15.82 -13.38 3.30
C ASP A 23 -15.56 -11.97 3.89
N GLU A 24 -16.59 -11.38 4.49
CA GLU A 24 -16.53 -10.02 5.03
C GLU A 24 -15.52 -9.90 6.17
N ARG A 25 -15.52 -10.85 7.10
CA ARG A 25 -14.61 -10.84 8.25
C ARG A 25 -13.15 -10.90 7.78
N ALA A 26 -12.84 -11.80 6.86
CA ALA A 26 -11.50 -11.94 6.30
C ALA A 26 -11.05 -10.67 5.56
N ARG A 27 -11.96 -9.96 4.86
CA ARG A 27 -11.62 -8.66 4.25
C ARG A 27 -11.27 -7.60 5.29
N VAL A 28 -12.01 -7.52 6.40
CA VAL A 28 -11.69 -6.60 7.50
C VAL A 28 -10.32 -6.93 8.09
N GLU A 29 -10.05 -8.20 8.38
CA GLU A 29 -8.72 -8.65 8.87
C GLU A 29 -7.60 -8.28 7.87
N GLN A 30 -7.86 -8.38 6.56
CA GLN A 30 -6.90 -7.99 5.53
C GLN A 30 -6.68 -6.47 5.45
N LEU A 31 -7.70 -5.66 5.69
CA LEU A 31 -7.58 -4.20 5.77
C LEU A 31 -6.75 -3.80 6.99
N GLU A 32 -7.05 -4.35 8.17
CA GLU A 32 -6.30 -4.09 9.40
C GLU A 32 -4.81 -4.43 9.26
N ALA A 33 -4.50 -5.58 8.66
CA ALA A 33 -3.11 -5.98 8.42
C ALA A 33 -2.36 -5.01 7.49
N ARG A 34 -3.03 -4.51 6.44
CA ARG A 34 -2.44 -3.53 5.50
C ARG A 34 -2.29 -2.16 6.13
N GLN A 35 -3.24 -1.75 6.99
CA GLN A 35 -3.11 -0.52 7.75
C GLN A 35 -1.91 -0.57 8.71
N ALA A 36 -1.72 -1.68 9.43
CA ALA A 36 -0.55 -1.84 10.30
C ALA A 36 0.78 -1.78 9.53
N LEU A 37 0.85 -2.38 8.35
CA LEU A 37 2.03 -2.28 7.49
C LEU A 37 2.23 -0.85 6.97
N LEU A 38 1.16 -0.17 6.54
CA LEU A 38 1.24 1.22 6.08
C LEU A 38 1.77 2.14 7.19
N ASP A 39 1.24 1.99 8.41
CA ASP A 39 1.66 2.77 9.57
C ASP A 39 3.16 2.56 9.86
N TYR A 40 3.64 1.32 9.78
CA TYR A 40 5.06 0.99 9.92
C TYR A 40 5.93 1.68 8.85
N VAL A 41 5.53 1.61 7.58
CA VAL A 41 6.31 2.19 6.47
C VAL A 41 6.29 3.72 6.51
N GLU A 42 5.15 4.33 6.85
CA GLU A 42 5.06 5.77 7.05
C GLU A 42 5.92 6.22 8.23
N ALA A 43 6.02 5.44 9.32
CA ALA A 43 6.92 5.73 10.42
C ALA A 43 8.40 5.76 9.97
N LEU A 44 8.85 4.75 9.22
CA LEU A 44 10.20 4.75 8.63
C LEU A 44 10.45 5.97 7.75
N TRP A 45 9.47 6.34 6.92
CA TRP A 45 9.55 7.53 6.08
C TRP A 45 9.69 8.81 6.92
N GLN A 46 8.90 8.96 7.99
CA GLN A 46 9.02 10.11 8.88
C GLN A 46 10.35 10.12 9.64
N ASP A 47 10.91 8.98 10.02
CA ASP A 47 12.21 8.90 10.70
C ASP A 47 13.32 9.48 9.82
N VAL A 48 13.33 9.14 8.53
CA VAL A 48 14.27 9.70 7.55
C VAL A 48 14.08 11.22 7.40
N ARG A 49 12.84 11.71 7.37
CA ARG A 49 12.60 13.17 7.32
C ARG A 49 13.07 13.86 8.60
N ARG A 50 12.87 13.24 9.75
CA ARG A 50 13.29 13.76 11.06
C ARG A 50 14.81 13.78 11.21
N SER A 51 15.55 12.93 10.51
CA SER A 51 17.01 13.00 10.45
C SER A 51 17.54 14.11 9.53
N GLY A 52 16.66 14.93 8.95
CA GLY A 52 17.02 16.01 8.03
C GLY A 52 17.26 15.56 6.60
N GLU A 53 16.99 14.30 6.30
CA GLU A 53 17.12 13.75 4.95
C GLU A 53 15.84 13.93 4.13
N LYS A 54 15.96 13.80 2.81
CA LYS A 54 14.85 13.93 1.85
C LYS A 54 14.60 12.58 1.18
N PRO A 55 13.72 11.73 1.74
CA PRO A 55 13.49 10.38 1.21
C PRO A 55 12.82 10.35 -0.17
N ASP A 56 12.30 11.49 -0.61
CA ASP A 56 11.74 11.75 -1.93
C ASP A 56 12.81 12.17 -2.98
N VAL A 57 14.07 12.36 -2.58
CA VAL A 57 15.13 12.88 -3.46
C VAL A 57 16.28 11.88 -3.59
N GLY A 58 16.61 11.55 -4.85
CA GLY A 58 17.73 10.67 -5.19
C GLY A 58 17.44 9.18 -4.97
N ASP A 59 18.44 8.34 -5.25
CA ASP A 59 18.23 6.88 -5.31
C ASP A 59 18.36 6.18 -3.95
N LYS A 60 18.93 6.84 -2.93
CA LYS A 60 19.21 6.26 -1.60
C LYS A 60 17.97 5.62 -0.95
N TYR A 61 16.82 6.27 -1.08
CA TYR A 61 15.56 5.86 -0.46
C TYR A 61 14.56 5.28 -1.46
N HIS A 62 15.00 4.96 -2.68
CA HIS A 62 14.12 4.50 -3.75
C HIS A 62 13.30 3.27 -3.35
N ALA A 63 13.92 2.30 -2.65
CA ALA A 63 13.23 1.12 -2.15
C ALA A 63 12.14 1.45 -1.11
N LEU A 64 12.42 2.41 -0.22
CA LEU A 64 11.44 2.86 0.78
C LEU A 64 10.27 3.59 0.10
N ALA A 65 10.55 4.43 -0.89
CA ALA A 65 9.53 5.10 -1.69
C ALA A 65 8.64 4.09 -2.44
N LEU A 66 9.24 3.10 -3.11
CA LEU A 66 8.51 2.01 -3.76
C LEU A 66 7.60 1.28 -2.78
N PHE A 67 8.16 0.82 -1.68
CA PHE A 67 7.40 0.01 -0.73
C PHE A 67 6.26 0.81 -0.08
N ARG A 68 6.47 2.11 0.14
CA ARG A 68 5.44 3.03 0.60
C ARG A 68 4.30 3.18 -0.38
N GLU A 69 4.58 3.41 -1.67
CA GLU A 69 3.54 3.54 -2.69
C GLU A 69 2.80 2.21 -2.92
N MET A 70 3.50 1.08 -2.93
CA MET A 70 2.89 -0.25 -3.02
C MET A 70 1.95 -0.51 -1.84
N THR A 71 2.40 -0.22 -0.61
CA THR A 71 1.59 -0.44 0.60
C THR A 71 0.36 0.48 0.62
N ARG A 72 0.50 1.74 0.20
CA ARG A 72 -0.64 2.67 0.03
C ARG A 72 -1.67 2.15 -0.96
N SER A 73 -1.21 1.65 -2.11
CA SER A 73 -2.08 1.05 -3.14
C SER A 73 -2.84 -0.16 -2.58
N MET A 74 -2.15 -1.08 -1.90
CA MET A 74 -2.78 -2.26 -1.29
C MET A 74 -3.81 -1.87 -0.22
N THR A 75 -3.50 -0.90 0.63
CA THR A 75 -4.44 -0.42 1.66
C THR A 75 -5.68 0.21 1.03
N ALA A 76 -5.53 0.99 -0.04
CA ALA A 76 -6.65 1.55 -0.78
C ALA A 76 -7.55 0.45 -1.38
N VAL A 77 -6.95 -0.55 -2.04
CA VAL A 77 -7.67 -1.69 -2.60
C VAL A 77 -8.44 -2.47 -1.52
N ALA A 78 -7.82 -2.69 -0.36
CA ALA A 78 -8.48 -3.37 0.76
C ALA A 78 -9.59 -2.52 1.39
N PHE A 79 -9.41 -1.21 1.46
CA PHE A 79 -10.44 -0.27 1.92
C PHE A 79 -11.66 -0.34 1.00
N ASP A 80 -11.45 -0.30 -0.31
CA ASP A 80 -12.53 -0.41 -1.30
C ASP A 80 -13.28 -1.74 -1.19
N ALA A 81 -12.56 -2.83 -0.97
CA ALA A 81 -13.15 -4.15 -0.80
C ALA A 81 -14.05 -4.25 0.45
N VAL A 82 -13.79 -3.46 1.50
CA VAL A 82 -14.58 -3.40 2.73
C VAL A 82 -15.74 -2.42 2.60
N TYR A 83 -15.50 -1.20 2.12
CA TYR A 83 -16.45 -0.09 2.24
C TYR A 83 -17.15 0.33 0.94
N ASN A 84 -16.54 0.12 -0.23
CA ASN A 84 -17.05 0.62 -1.51
C ASN A 84 -17.77 -0.44 -2.34
N ARG A 85 -18.35 -1.46 -1.67
CA ARG A 85 -19.06 -2.57 -2.29
C ARG A 85 -20.46 -2.20 -2.84
N GLN A 86 -20.62 -0.98 -3.33
CA GLN A 86 -21.81 -0.52 -4.03
C GLN A 86 -21.46 -0.14 -5.48
N THR A 87 -21.44 -1.13 -6.38
CA THR A 87 -22.30 -1.11 -7.57
C THR A 87 -22.38 -2.55 -8.13
N PRO A 88 -23.59 -3.09 -8.40
CA PRO A 88 -23.76 -4.29 -9.22
C PRO A 88 -23.28 -4.08 -10.65
#